data_AF-A0A256YMY9-F1
#
_entry.id   AF-A0A256YMY9-F1
#
_cell.length_a   1.000
_cell.length_b   1.000
_cell.length_c   1.000
_cell.angle_alpha   90.00
_cell.angle_beta   90.00
_cell.angle_gamma   90.00
#
_symmetry.space_group_name_H-M   'P 1'
#
loop_
_entity.id
_entity.type
_entity.pdbx_description
1 polymer ?
#
loop_
_entity_poly.entity_id
_entity_poly.type
_entity_poly.pdbx_seq_one_letter_code
_entity_poly.pdbx_strand_id
1 'polypeptide(L)' 'MKHQKVRVSKYYKIENGKVIRLKRTCPRCGDGVFMASHKEKDGKIRYFCGKCKMTIWEEA' A
#
# COMPACT_ATOMS: atom_id res chain seq x y z
N MET A 1 -0.74 23.29 -3.54
CA MET A 1 0.08 22.06 -3.40
C MET A 1 -0.02 21.24 -4.67
N LYS A 2 1.10 20.94 -5.37
CA LYS A 2 1.11 20.03 -6.53
C LYS A 2 1.16 18.58 -6.02
N HIS A 3 0.34 17.70 -6.60
CA HIS A 3 0.40 16.27 -6.33
C HIS A 3 1.78 15.72 -6.73
N GLN A 4 2.48 15.06 -5.81
CA GLN A 4 3.79 14.49 -6.12
C GLN A 4 3.62 13.33 -7.10
N LYS A 5 4.38 13.33 -8.20
CA LYS A 5 4.38 12.21 -9.14
C LYS A 5 4.98 10.98 -8.47
N VAL A 6 4.14 10.00 -8.14
CA VAL A 6 4.53 8.71 -7.58
C VAL A 6 4.55 7.64 -8.68
N ARG A 7 5.52 6.71 -8.61
CA ARG A 7 5.63 5.56 -9.53
C ARG A 7 5.32 4.26 -8.80
N VAL A 8 4.32 3.53 -9.27
CA VAL A 8 3.86 2.25 -8.69
C VAL A 8 4.91 1.14 -8.83
N SER A 9 5.75 1.19 -9.87
CA SER A 9 6.81 0.20 -10.11
C SER A 9 7.81 0.07 -8.96
N LYS A 10 7.99 1.13 -8.16
CA LYS A 10 8.88 1.11 -6.98
C LYS A 10 8.44 0.15 -5.88
N TYR A 11 7.19 -0.33 -5.91
CA TYR A 11 6.65 -1.25 -4.91
C TYR A 11 6.85 -2.72 -5.28
N TYR A 12 7.53 -3.00 -6.39
CA TYR A 12 7.96 -4.34 -6.78
C TYR A 12 9.46 -4.44 -6.62
N LYS A 13 9.92 -5.50 -5.93
CA LYS A 13 11.33 -5.85 -5.81
C LYS A 13 11.52 -7.23 -6.42
N ILE A 14 12.61 -7.44 -7.14
CA ILE A 14 13.00 -8.76 -7.65
C ILE A 14 14.11 -9.27 -6.75
N GLU A 15 13.89 -10.38 -6.07
CA GLU A 15 14.92 -11.08 -5.30
C GLU A 15 14.99 -12.53 -5.79
N ASN A 16 16.19 -12.97 -6.17
CA ASN A 16 16.47 -14.35 -6.60
C ASN A 16 15.50 -14.88 -7.68
N GLY A 17 15.13 -14.03 -8.65
CA GLY A 17 14.22 -14.38 -9.74
C GLY A 17 12.73 -14.42 -9.35
N LYS A 18 12.37 -14.07 -8.11
CA LYS A 18 10.97 -13.97 -7.65
C LYS A 18 10.57 -12.51 -7.45
N VAL A 19 9.34 -12.19 -7.84
CA VAL A 19 8.75 -10.86 -7.64
C VAL A 19 8.17 -10.77 -6.24
N ILE A 20 8.75 -9.91 -5.41
CA ILE A 20 8.28 -9.58 -4.07
C ILE A 20 7.52 -8.25 -4.13
N ARG A 21 6.30 -8.26 -3.58
CA ARG A 21 5.47 -7.06 -3.44
C ARG A 21 5.78 -6.41 -2.09
N LEU A 22 6.21 -5.15 -2.11
CA LEU A 22 6.63 -4.43 -0.90
C LEU A 22 5.46 -3.84 -0.11
N LYS A 23 4.30 -3.68 -0.74
CA LYS A 23 3.10 -3.10 -0.14
C LYS A 23 1.94 -4.08 -0.17
N ARG A 24 1.04 -3.93 0.81
CA ARG A 24 -0.22 -4.68 0.89
C ARG A 24 -1.13 -4.35 -0.28
N THR A 25 -1.69 -5.38 -0.90
CA THR A 25 -2.73 -5.25 -1.93
C THR A 25 -4.11 -5.13 -1.28
N CYS A 26 -5.04 -4.45 -1.96
CA CYS A 26 -6.39 -4.31 -1.47
C CYS A 26 -7.20 -5.59 -1.71
N PRO A 27 -7.81 -6.20 -0.67
CA PRO A 27 -8.54 -7.46 -0.81
C PRO A 27 -9.81 -7.34 -1.68
N ARG A 28 -10.40 -6.14 -1.79
CA ARG A 28 -11.61 -5.90 -2.61
C ARG A 28 -11.30 -5.52 -4.06
N CYS A 29 -10.19 -4.83 -4.29
CA CYS A 29 -9.83 -4.38 -5.64
C CYS A 29 -8.94 -5.38 -6.39
N GLY A 30 -8.34 -6.34 -5.69
CA GLY A 30 -7.46 -7.34 -6.26
C GLY A 30 -6.03 -6.85 -6.48
N ASP A 31 -5.27 -7.70 -7.16
CA ASP A 31 -3.84 -7.49 -7.42
C ASP A 31 -3.59 -6.27 -8.31
N GLY A 32 -2.56 -5.49 -7.96
CA GLY A 32 -2.19 -4.26 -8.64
C GLY A 32 -2.70 -2.98 -7.97
N VAL A 33 -3.64 -3.07 -7.02
CA VAL A 33 -4.05 -1.93 -6.18
C VAL A 33 -3.37 -2.00 -4.81
N PHE A 34 -2.31 -1.22 -4.65
CA PHE A 34 -1.61 -1.10 -3.37
C PHE A 34 -2.32 -0.15 -2.42
N MET A 35 -2.38 -0.53 -1.15
CA MET A 35 -2.89 0.33 -0.10
C MET A 35 -1.80 1.27 0.41
N ALA A 36 -2.19 2.49 0.76
CA ALA A 36 -1.33 3.48 1.39
C ALA A 36 -1.23 3.20 2.89
N SER A 37 -0.02 2.93 3.37
CA SER A 37 0.27 2.77 4.79
C SER A 37 0.59 4.12 5.42
N HIS A 38 -0.16 4.52 6.42
CA HIS A 38 0.15 5.68 7.26
C HIS A 38 0.28 5.23 8.71
N LYS A 39 1.40 5.59 9.35
CA LYS A 39 1.56 5.39 10.79
C LYS A 39 0.77 6.48 11.50
N GLU A 40 -0.18 6.08 12.34
CA GLU A 40 -0.98 6.98 13.17
C GLU A 40 -0.29 7.24 14.51
N LYS A 41 -0.75 8.28 15.21
CA LYS A 41 -0.11 8.75 16.44
C LYS A 41 -0.18 7.73 17.58
N ASP A 42 -1.19 6.87 17.58
CA ASP A 42 -1.45 5.86 18.61
C ASP A 42 -0.74 4.52 18.37
N GLY A 43 0.31 4.50 17.54
CA GLY A 43 1.04 3.27 17.19
C GLY A 43 0.34 2.36 16.18
N LYS A 44 -0.89 2.68 15.77
CA LYS A 44 -1.65 1.92 14.77
C LYS A 44 -1.18 2.25 13.35
N ILE A 45 -1.16 1.25 12.47
CA ILE A 45 -0.92 1.48 11.03
C ILE A 45 -2.26 1.45 10.32
N ARG A 46 -2.62 2.55 9.65
CA ARG A 46 -3.77 2.58 8.75
C ARG A 46 -3.36 2.26 7.33
N TYR A 47 -4.09 1.35 6.71
CA TYR A 47 -4.00 1.02 5.30
C TYR A 47 -5.22 1.59 4.58
N PHE A 48 -5.01 2.53 3.68
CA PHE A 48 -6.08 3.15 2.91
C PHE A 48 -6.01 2.76 1.44
N CYS A 49 -7.13 2.29 0.87
CA CYS A 49 -7.24 2.04 -0.56
C CYS A 49 -7.72 3.29 -1.29
N GLY A 50 -6.90 3.84 -2.18
CA GLY A 50 -7.29 5.00 -3.01
C GLY A 50 -8.39 4.70 -4.04
N LYS A 51 -8.66 3.43 -4.37
CA LYS A 51 -9.65 3.05 -5.38
C LYS A 51 -11.04 2.79 -4.79
N CYS A 52 -11.16 1.93 -3.79
CA CYS A 52 -12.43 1.62 -3.13
C CYS A 52 -12.69 2.41 -1.83
N LYS A 53 -11.76 3.29 -1.44
CA LYS A 53 -11.84 4.12 -0.22
C LYS A 53 -11.94 3.32 1.09
N MET A 54 -11.57 2.04 1.06
CA MET A 54 -11.53 1.19 2.24
C MET A 54 -10.34 1.55 3.14
N THR A 55 -10.58 1.60 4.44
CA THR A 55 -9.53 1.71 5.46
C THR A 55 -9.48 0.43 6.27
N ILE A 56 -8.29 -0.14 6.42
CA ILE A 56 -8.00 -1.26 7.31
C ILE A 56 -7.04 -0.73 8.38
N TRP A 57 -7.30 -1.08 9.63
CA TRP A 57 -6.45 -0.73 10.77
C TRP A 57 -5.75 -1.99 11.22
N GLU A 58 -4.43 -1.93 11.32
CA GLU A 58 -3.61 -3.00 11.85
C GLU A 58 -2.93 -2.47 13.11
N GLU A 59 -3.13 -3.19 14.21
CA GLU A 59 -2.40 -2.96 15.45
C GLU A 59 -1.03 -3.61 15.28
N ALA A 60 0.02 -2.81 15.52
CA ALA A 60 1.41 -3.24 15.40
C ALA A 60 1.86 -3.99 16.64
#